data_AF-A0AAF0R1S0-F1
#
_entry.id   AF-A0AAF0R1S0-F1
#
_cell.length_a   1.000
_cell.length_b   1.000
_cell.length_c   1.000
_cell.angle_alpha   90.00
_cell.angle_beta   90.00
_cell.angle_gamma   90.00
#
_symmetry.space_group_name_H-M   'P 1'
#
loop_
_entity.id
_entity.type
_entity.pdbx_description
1 polymer ?
#
loop_
_entity_poly.entity_id
_entity_poly.type
_entity_poly.pdbx_seq_one_letter_code
_entity_poly.pdbx_strand_id
1 'polypeptide(L)'
;MISKGYIYHLVRLKDSNSETPTLESVPIVNEFPEVFLEDLPRVSHEREINFGIDLLPDTHHISIPPYRMDLAELKELKEQLKDLLANGFIRPNISP
;
A
#
# COMPACT_ATOMS: atom_id res chain seq x y z
N MET A 1 1.99 -29.52 -5.42
CA MET A 1 3.36 -29.15 -5.84
C MET A 1 3.24 -27.90 -6.70
N ILE A 2 3.28 -26.71 -6.10
CA ILE A 2 3.19 -25.44 -6.84
C ILE A 2 4.63 -25.01 -7.13
N SER A 3 5.00 -25.05 -8.40
CA SER A 3 6.31 -24.73 -8.92
C SER A 3 6.49 -23.21 -9.09
N LYS A 4 7.55 -22.66 -8.48
CA LYS A 4 8.29 -21.41 -8.77
C LYS A 4 7.47 -20.20 -9.26
N GLY A 5 7.37 -19.18 -8.41
CA GLY A 5 6.96 -17.83 -8.80
C GLY A 5 8.03 -17.13 -9.66
N TYR A 6 7.59 -16.46 -10.71
CA TYR A 6 8.41 -15.61 -11.57
C TYR A 6 8.19 -14.14 -11.21
N ILE A 7 9.27 -13.35 -11.23
CA ILE A 7 9.21 -11.89 -11.03
C ILE A 7 8.95 -11.26 -12.41
N TYR A 8 7.80 -10.62 -12.56
CA TYR A 8 7.46 -9.85 -13.76
C TYR A 8 7.65 -8.35 -13.46
N HIS A 9 8.30 -7.63 -14.36
CA HIS A 9 8.40 -6.17 -14.30
C HIS A 9 7.65 -5.57 -15.48
N LEU A 10 6.62 -4.77 -15.21
CA LEU A 10 5.90 -4.00 -16.23
C LEU A 10 6.61 -2.67 -16.43
N VAL A 11 7.26 -2.48 -17.59
CA VAL A 11 7.90 -1.21 -17.97
C VAL A 11 7.08 -0.57 -19.07
N ARG A 12 6.52 0.62 -18.81
CA ARG A 12 5.79 1.41 -19.81
C ARG A 12 6.70 2.45 -20.42
N LEU A 13 7.10 2.25 -21.67
CA LEU A 13 7.70 3.29 -22.50
C LEU A 13 6.58 4.20 -23.01
N LYS A 14 6.71 5.51 -22.82
CA LYS A 14 5.79 6.51 -23.36
C LYS A 14 6.50 7.28 -24.48
N ASP A 15 5.96 7.16 -25.70
CA ASP A 15 6.31 8.08 -26.77
C ASP A 15 5.50 9.38 -26.61
N SER A 16 6.15 10.52 -26.79
CA SER A 16 5.57 11.85 -26.55
C SER A 16 4.47 12.26 -27.55
N ASN A 17 4.28 11.50 -28.65
CA ASN A 17 3.45 11.88 -29.79
C ASN A 17 2.24 10.94 -30.04
N SER A 18 2.01 9.92 -29.20
CA SER A 18 0.91 8.96 -29.38
C SER A 18 -0.10 9.06 -28.24
N GLU A 19 -1.40 8.93 -28.56
CA GLU A 19 -2.45 8.75 -27.55
C GLU A 19 -2.13 7.56 -26.66
N THR A 20 -2.24 7.75 -25.34
CA THR A 20 -1.97 6.69 -24.38
C THR A 20 -3.07 5.63 -24.47
N PRO A 21 -2.76 4.37 -24.84
CA PRO A 21 -3.76 3.31 -24.79
C PRO A 21 -4.22 3.10 -23.34
N THR A 22 -5.51 2.78 -23.17
CA THR A 22 -6.12 2.52 -21.86
C THR A 22 -5.47 1.29 -21.21
N LEU A 23 -5.39 1.24 -19.88
CA LEU A 23 -4.80 0.09 -19.18
C LEU A 23 -5.53 -1.23 -19.53
N GLU A 24 -6.84 -1.13 -19.81
CA GLU A 24 -7.69 -2.21 -20.32
C GLU A 24 -7.25 -2.79 -21.68
N SER A 25 -6.40 -2.09 -22.43
CA SER A 25 -5.86 -2.64 -23.69
C SER A 25 -4.72 -3.62 -23.47
N VAL A 26 -4.17 -3.68 -22.25
CA VAL A 26 -3.06 -4.56 -21.90
C VAL A 26 -3.63 -5.95 -21.55
N PRO A 27 -3.29 -7.02 -22.30
CA PRO A 27 -3.91 -8.34 -22.11
C PRO A 27 -3.79 -8.88 -20.69
N ILE A 28 -2.65 -8.67 -20.02
CA ILE A 28 -2.41 -9.15 -18.65
C ILE A 28 -3.25 -8.42 -17.60
N VAL A 29 -3.68 -7.17 -17.87
CA VAL A 29 -4.55 -6.42 -16.95
C VAL A 29 -5.95 -7.01 -16.96
N ASN A 30 -6.45 -7.40 -18.14
CA ASN A 30 -7.75 -8.07 -18.29
C ASN A 30 -7.73 -9.52 -17.81
N GLU A 31 -6.57 -10.17 -17.81
CA GLU A 31 -6.40 -11.56 -17.32
C GLU A 31 -6.46 -11.62 -15.79
N PHE A 32 -6.02 -10.57 -15.09
CA PHE A 32 -5.97 -10.50 -13.63
C PHE A 32 -6.68 -9.24 -13.07
N PRO A 33 -7.99 -9.08 -13.31
CA PRO A 33 -8.73 -7.90 -12.87
C PRO A 33 -8.71 -7.71 -11.34
N GLU A 34 -8.61 -8.80 -10.58
CA GLU A 34 -8.51 -8.77 -9.12
C GLU A 34 -7.17 -8.24 -8.58
N VAL A 35 -6.12 -8.23 -9.41
CA VAL A 35 -4.78 -7.71 -9.04
C VAL A 35 -4.67 -6.22 -9.39
N PHE A 36 -5.37 -5.77 -10.44
CA PHE A 36 -5.34 -4.41 -10.95
C PHE A 36 -6.62 -3.63 -10.64
N LEU A 37 -7.09 -3.72 -9.40
CA LEU A 37 -8.23 -2.93 -8.93
C LEU A 37 -7.86 -1.44 -8.87
N GLU A 38 -8.84 -0.56 -9.13
CA GLU A 38 -8.67 0.89 -8.99
C GLU A 38 -8.36 1.28 -7.53
N ASP A 39 -9.01 0.59 -6.58
CA ASP A 39 -8.79 0.73 -5.15
C ASP A 39 -8.12 -0.51 -4.56
N LEU A 40 -7.24 -0.31 -3.57
CA LEU A 40 -6.60 -1.41 -2.87
C LEU A 40 -7.65 -2.22 -2.09
N PRO A 41 -7.68 -3.57 -2.25
CA PRO A 41 -8.55 -4.39 -1.45
C PRO A 41 -8.19 -4.21 0.03
N ARG A 42 -9.22 -4.18 0.88
CA ARG A 42 -9.02 -4.16 2.33
C ARG A 42 -8.08 -5.28 2.71
N VAL A 43 -7.01 -4.96 3.44
CA VAL A 43 -6.08 -5.98 3.92
C VAL A 43 -6.86 -6.90 4.83
N SER A 44 -7.02 -8.16 4.41
CA SER A 44 -7.55 -9.22 5.26
C SER A 44 -6.71 -9.23 6.54
N HIS A 45 -7.32 -8.90 7.68
CA HIS A 45 -6.65 -9.00 8.98
C HIS A 45 -6.16 -10.45 9.21
N GLU A 46 -6.88 -11.42 8.64
CA GLU A 46 -6.46 -12.81 8.53
C GLU A 46 -5.39 -12.95 7.44
N ARG A 47 -4.13 -12.86 7.87
CA ARG A 47 -3.00 -13.32 7.08
C ARG A 47 -2.77 -14.79 7.41
N GLU A 48 -2.51 -15.61 6.39
CA GLU A 48 -2.14 -17.02 6.60
C GLU A 48 -0.85 -17.17 7.44
N ILE A 49 -0.02 -16.13 7.44
CA ILE A 49 1.24 -16.06 8.19
C ILE A 49 1.20 -14.86 9.15
N ASN A 50 1.49 -15.11 10.42
CA ASN A 50 1.70 -14.06 11.41
C ASN A 50 3.07 -13.41 11.19
N PHE A 51 3.07 -12.09 10.93
CA PHE A 51 4.30 -11.31 10.84
C PHE A 51 4.69 -10.87 12.25
N GLY A 52 5.74 -11.48 12.82
CA GLY A 52 6.38 -11.02 14.05
C GLY A 52 7.44 -9.95 13.77
N ILE A 53 7.59 -8.99 14.69
CA ILE A 53 8.71 -8.06 14.67
C ILE A 53 9.65 -8.50 15.80
N ASP A 54 10.72 -9.19 15.45
CA ASP A 54 11.74 -9.61 16.42
C ASP A 54 12.64 -8.42 16.76
N LEU A 55 12.75 -8.13 18.06
CA LEU A 55 13.64 -7.08 18.56
C LEU A 55 14.91 -7.72 19.13
N LEU A 56 16.04 -7.02 18.98
CA LEU A 56 17.25 -7.41 19.68
C LEU A 56 17.03 -7.31 21.20
N PRO A 57 17.66 -8.18 22.01
CA PRO A 57 17.67 -8.02 23.46
C PRO A 57 18.07 -6.59 23.83
N ASP A 58 17.38 -6.00 24.80
CA ASP A 58 17.56 -4.61 25.28
C ASP A 58 17.07 -3.49 24.33
N THR A 59 16.35 -3.80 23.25
CA THR A 59 15.69 -2.78 22.43
C THR A 59 14.48 -2.21 23.17
N HIS A 60 14.50 -0.90 23.43
CA HIS A 60 13.36 -0.17 24.01
C HIS A 60 12.52 0.52 22.93
N HIS A 61 11.25 0.78 23.25
CA HIS A 61 10.38 1.61 22.42
C HIS A 61 10.92 3.04 22.33
N ILE A 62 10.74 3.66 21.17
CA ILE A 62 11.14 5.04 20.91
C ILE A 62 9.87 5.88 20.72
N SER A 63 9.75 6.94 21.50
CA SER A 63 8.68 7.94 21.37
C SER A 63 9.26 9.25 20.87
N ILE A 64 8.95 9.61 19.63
CA ILE A 64 9.39 10.85 18.98
C ILE A 64 8.18 11.75 18.78
N PRO A 65 8.26 13.05 19.12
CA PRO A 65 7.15 13.97 18.87
C PRO A 65 6.88 14.11 17.37
N PRO A 66 5.61 14.29 16.95
CA PRO A 66 5.29 14.55 15.56
C PRO A 66 6.03 15.78 15.02
N TYR A 67 6.42 15.73 13.75
CA TYR A 67 7.01 16.89 13.08
C TYR A 67 6.03 18.05 13.02
N ARG A 68 6.56 19.27 13.03
CA ARG A 68 5.76 20.48 12.81
C ARG A 68 5.35 20.54 11.35
N MET A 69 4.05 20.70 11.11
CA MET A 69 3.43 20.81 9.80
C MET A 69 2.62 22.10 9.72
N ASP A 70 2.48 22.65 8.52
CA ASP A 70 1.60 23.79 8.29
C ASP A 70 0.12 23.37 8.21
N LEU A 71 -0.78 24.34 8.01
CA LEU A 71 -2.22 24.07 7.98
C LEU A 71 -2.66 23.25 6.75
N ALA A 72 -2.00 23.43 5.60
CA ALA A 72 -2.33 22.72 4.38
C ALA A 72 -1.89 21.25 4.50
N GLU A 73 -0.68 21.01 5.00
CA GLU A 73 -0.13 19.68 5.27
C GLU A 73 -0.99 18.92 6.29
N LEU A 74 -1.41 19.59 7.38
CA LEU A 74 -2.30 18.98 8.39
C LEU A 74 -3.67 18.61 7.81
N LYS A 75 -4.20 19.41 6.88
CA LYS A 75 -5.48 19.11 6.22
C LYS A 75 -5.34 17.88 5.33
N GLU A 76 -4.27 17.80 4.54
CA GLU A 76 -4.00 16.66 3.67
C GLU A 76 -3.80 15.38 4.49
N LEU A 77 -2.95 15.43 5.53
CA LEU A 77 -2.71 14.31 6.43
C LEU A 77 -4.01 13.78 7.04
N LYS A 78 -4.91 14.68 7.43
CA LYS A 78 -6.21 14.31 8.00
C LYS A 78 -7.08 13.55 6.99
N GLU A 79 -7.11 13.96 5.73
CA GLU A 79 -7.89 13.24 4.71
C GLU A 79 -7.28 11.86 4.45
N GLN A 80 -5.95 11.77 4.30
CA GLN A 80 -5.27 10.47 4.14
C GLN A 80 -5.55 9.51 5.31
N LEU A 81 -5.51 10.01 6.55
CA LEU A 81 -5.80 9.19 7.73
C LEU A 81 -7.25 8.68 7.76
N LYS A 82 -8.23 9.48 7.31
CA LYS A 82 -9.62 9.03 7.21
C LYS A 82 -9.77 7.91 6.20
N ASP A 83 -9.14 8.02 5.05
CA ASP A 83 -9.21 7.00 4.00
C ASP A 83 -8.58 5.69 4.50
N LEU A 84 -7.42 5.77 5.14
CA LEU A 84 -6.76 4.60 5.75
C LEU A 84 -7.60 3.94 6.84
N LEU A 85 -8.32 4.72 7.65
CA LEU A 85 -9.25 4.22 8.68
C LEU A 85 -10.48 3.57 8.05
N ALA A 86 -11.07 4.21 7.04
CA ALA A 86 -12.25 3.70 6.32
C ALA A 86 -11.95 2.37 5.63
N ASN A 87 -10.77 2.26 5.01
CA ASN A 87 -10.27 1.05 4.39
C ASN A 87 -9.82 -0.01 5.40
N GLY A 88 -9.69 0.34 6.69
CA GLY A 88 -9.29 -0.57 7.75
C GLY A 88 -7.82 -0.98 7.71
N PHE A 89 -6.96 -0.19 7.06
CA PHE A 89 -5.51 -0.43 7.06
C PHE A 89 -4.84 -0.03 8.37
N ILE A 90 -5.44 0.93 9.09
CA ILE A 90 -4.98 1.38 10.42
C ILE A 90 -6.13 1.37 11.42
N ARG A 91 -5.77 1.40 12.71
CA ARG A 91 -6.72 1.56 13.82
C ARG A 91 -6.08 2.40 14.93
N PRO A 92 -6.88 3.10 15.75
CA PRO A 92 -6.37 3.77 16.94
C PRO A 92 -5.62 2.78 17.85
N ASN A 93 -4.50 3.22 18.40
CA ASN A 93 -3.69 2.42 19.31
C ASN A 93 -3.08 3.31 20.41
N ILE A 94 -2.70 2.69 21.52
CA ILE A 94 -1.93 3.30 22.60
C ILE A 94 -0.62 2.53 22.67
N SER A 95 0.43 3.09 22.06
CA SER A 95 1.79 2.54 22.12
C SER A 95 2.53 3.12 23.34
N PRO A 96 3.38 2.32 24.02
CA PRO A 96 4.22 2.79 25.13
C PRO A 96 5.34 3.73 24.68
#